data_AF-A0A0W7TJ63-F1
#
_entry.id   AF-A0A0W7TJ63-F1
#
_cell.length_a   1.000
_cell.length_b   1.000
_cell.length_c   1.000
_cell.angle_alpha   90.00
_cell.angle_beta   90.00
_cell.angle_gamma   90.00
#
_symmetry.space_group_name_H-M   'P 1'
#
loop_
_entity.id
_entity.type
_entity.pdbx_description
1 polymer ?
#
loop_
_entity_poly.entity_id
_entity_poly.type
_entity_poly.pdbx_seq_one_letter_code
_entity_poly.pdbx_strand_id
1 'polypeptide(L)'
;MKRAHNGENAFVIATPEVKEEIREAGIQTDFHGTPDNVLLTFDTTIDYQKINRGYHYILEGAGLIATHPDDVCPTESSYDVDIGPFISSSNRLPGRRPRWSGSPTG
;
A
#
# COMPACT_ATOMS: atom_id res chain seq x y z
N MET A 1 16.69 17.64 -6.72
CA MET A 1 15.26 17.30 -6.65
C MET A 1 14.95 16.32 -7.78
N LYS A 2 14.87 15.01 -7.50
CA LYS A 2 14.74 13.97 -8.53
C LYS A 2 13.29 13.44 -8.56
N ARG A 3 12.64 13.68 -9.70
CA ARG A 3 11.50 12.97 -10.30
C ARG A 3 10.21 12.94 -9.47
N ALA A 4 9.30 13.88 -9.77
CA ALA A 4 7.87 13.60 -9.72
C ALA A 4 7.57 12.46 -10.71
N HIS A 5 7.05 11.32 -10.23
CA HIS A 5 6.48 10.29 -11.11
C HIS A 5 5.19 10.83 -11.69
N ASN A 6 5.32 11.39 -12.90
CA ASN A 6 4.25 11.94 -13.70
C ASN A 6 3.29 10.81 -14.13
N GLY A 7 2.17 10.62 -13.43
CA GLY A 7 1.02 9.86 -13.94
C GLY A 7 0.82 8.41 -13.47
N GLU A 8 1.48 7.95 -12.40
CA GLU A 8 1.18 6.62 -11.84
C GLU A 8 -0.07 6.69 -10.95
N ASN A 9 -1.08 5.89 -11.29
CA ASN A 9 -2.28 5.73 -10.48
C ASN A 9 -2.05 4.65 -9.41
N ALA A 10 -2.78 4.74 -8.29
CA ALA A 10 -2.61 3.81 -7.19
C ALA A 10 -3.92 3.35 -6.59
N PHE A 11 -4.07 2.04 -6.41
CA PHE A 11 -5.07 1.48 -5.50
C PHE A 11 -4.53 1.60 -4.08
N VAL A 12 -5.18 2.42 -3.27
CA VAL A 12 -4.73 2.76 -1.92
C VAL A 12 -5.51 1.95 -0.89
N ILE A 13 -4.79 1.20 -0.06
CA ILE A 13 -5.30 0.58 1.16
C ILE A 13 -4.87 1.50 2.31
N ALA A 14 -5.81 2.32 2.75
CA ALA A 14 -5.62 3.37 3.74
C ALA A 14 -6.96 3.72 4.39
N THR A 15 -6.91 4.41 5.54
CA THR A 15 -8.11 5.04 6.11
C THR A 15 -8.64 6.12 5.16
N PRO A 16 -9.93 6.51 5.29
CA PRO A 16 -10.50 7.58 4.46
C PRO A 16 -9.71 8.90 4.52
N GLU A 17 -9.20 9.25 5.70
CA GLU A 17 -8.42 10.47 5.92
C GLU A 17 -7.10 10.43 5.16
N VAL A 18 -6.35 9.33 5.28
CA VAL A 18 -5.07 9.15 4.58
C VAL A 18 -5.28 9.07 3.06
N LYS A 19 -6.40 8.48 2.61
CA LYS A 19 -6.73 8.45 1.18
C LYS A 19 -6.95 9.87 0.62
N GLU A 20 -7.56 10.75 1.41
CA GLU A 20 -7.76 12.15 1.01
C GLU A 20 -6.43 12.91 0.96
N GLU A 21 -5.56 12.73 1.95
CA GLU A 21 -4.20 13.31 1.94
C GLU A 21 -3.40 12.86 0.70
N ILE A 22 -3.50 11.59 0.33
CA ILE A 22 -2.86 11.02 -0.87
C ILE A 22 -3.42 11.67 -2.14
N ARG A 23 -4.74 11.87 -2.21
CA ARG A 23 -5.40 12.54 -3.33
C ARG A 23 -4.97 14.01 -3.44
N GLU A 24 -4.87 14.72 -2.31
CA GLU A 24 -4.38 16.09 -2.24
C GLU A 24 -2.90 16.23 -2.63
N ALA A 25 -2.08 15.20 -2.33
CA ALA A 25 -0.70 15.10 -2.79
C ALA A 25 -0.57 14.85 -4.30
N GLY A 26 -1.68 14.71 -5.03
CA GLY A 26 -1.71 14.57 -6.49
C GLY A 26 -1.61 13.13 -6.99
N ILE A 27 -1.73 12.12 -6.11
CA ILE A 27 -1.79 10.72 -6.52
C ILE A 27 -3.22 10.40 -7.00
N GLN A 28 -3.33 9.87 -8.22
CA GLN A 28 -4.63 9.51 -8.78
C GLN A 28 -5.14 8.19 -8.19
N THR A 29 -6.18 8.26 -7.37
CA THR A 29 -6.82 7.09 -6.75
C THR A 29 -8.10 6.65 -7.45
N ASP A 30 -8.66 7.51 -8.29
CA ASP A 30 -9.91 7.29 -9.01
C ASP A 30 -9.59 7.00 -10.48
N PHE A 31 -9.62 5.73 -10.84
CA PHE A 31 -9.36 5.24 -12.19
C PHE A 31 -10.12 3.94 -12.44
N HIS A 32 -10.25 3.59 -13.72
CA HIS A 32 -10.85 2.34 -14.16
C HIS A 32 -9.76 1.38 -14.63
N GLY A 33 -9.89 0.10 -14.31
CA GLY A 33 -8.93 -0.95 -14.70
C GLY A 33 -7.95 -1.33 -13.59
N THR A 34 -6.83 -1.94 -14.00
CA THR A 34 -5.73 -2.35 -13.12
C THR A 34 -4.83 -1.15 -12.83
N PRO A 35 -4.49 -0.89 -11.55
CA PRO A 35 -3.58 0.20 -11.20
C PRO A 35 -2.14 -0.09 -11.61
N ASP A 36 -1.34 0.98 -11.70
CA ASP A 36 0.12 0.86 -11.78
C ASP A 36 0.70 0.35 -10.45
N ASN A 37 0.15 0.81 -9.32
CA ASN A 37 0.62 0.44 -7.99
C ASN A 37 -0.52 0.15 -7.00
N VAL A 38 -0.24 -0.73 -6.04
CA VAL A 38 -0.98 -0.87 -4.79
C VAL A 38 -0.17 -0.22 -3.68
N LEU A 39 -0.74 0.77 -3.01
CA LEU A 39 -0.13 1.46 -1.88
C LEU A 39 -0.74 0.96 -0.57
N LEU A 40 0.06 0.31 0.27
CA LEU A 40 -0.28 -0.13 1.62
C LEU A 40 0.14 0.93 2.64
N THR A 41 -0.83 1.47 3.36
CA THR A 41 -0.63 2.28 4.56
C THR A 41 -1.29 1.60 5.75
N PHE A 42 -0.99 2.07 6.96
CA PHE A 42 -1.81 1.72 8.11
C PHE A 42 -3.28 2.06 7.83
N ASP A 43 -4.16 1.06 7.99
CA ASP A 43 -5.59 1.18 7.71
C ASP A 43 -6.39 0.43 8.77
N THR A 44 -6.92 1.15 9.76
CA THR A 44 -7.81 0.59 10.78
C THR A 44 -9.22 0.29 10.25
N THR A 45 -9.53 0.76 9.04
CA THR A 45 -10.79 0.50 8.33
C THR A 45 -10.65 -0.62 7.32
N ILE A 46 -9.56 -1.39 7.39
CA ILE A 46 -9.28 -2.46 6.43
C ILE A 46 -10.31 -3.58 6.55
N ASP A 47 -10.71 -4.11 5.39
CA ASP A 47 -11.59 -5.26 5.30
C ASP A 47 -11.03 -6.29 4.30
N TYR A 48 -11.68 -7.45 4.26
CA TYR A 48 -11.30 -8.51 3.33
C TYR A 48 -11.35 -8.07 1.86
N GLN A 49 -12.32 -7.22 1.49
CA GLN A 49 -12.50 -6.83 0.09
C GLN A 49 -11.36 -5.94 -0.39
N LYS A 50 -10.90 -4.99 0.43
CA LYS A 50 -9.74 -4.14 0.15
C LYS A 50 -8.48 -4.98 -0.05
N ILE A 51 -8.21 -5.91 0.87
CA ILE A 51 -7.03 -6.78 0.81
C ILE A 51 -7.08 -7.66 -0.43
N ASN A 52 -8.20 -8.35 -0.66
CA ASN A 52 -8.34 -9.29 -1.77
C ASN A 52 -8.23 -8.56 -3.12
N ARG A 53 -8.81 -7.37 -3.25
CA ARG A 53 -8.69 -6.53 -4.44
C ARG A 53 -7.25 -6.07 -4.68
N GLY A 54 -6.57 -5.60 -3.64
CA GLY A 54 -5.15 -5.24 -3.72
C GLY A 54 -4.29 -6.43 -4.17
N TYR A 55 -4.52 -7.61 -3.60
CA TYR A 55 -3.82 -8.84 -3.99
C TYR A 55 -4.06 -9.20 -5.47
N HIS A 56 -5.29 -9.08 -5.97
CA HIS A 56 -5.61 -9.29 -7.38
C HIS A 56 -4.88 -8.29 -8.30
N TYR A 57 -4.78 -7.02 -7.92
CA TYR A 57 -4.03 -6.05 -8.70
C TYR A 57 -2.53 -6.35 -8.75
N ILE A 58 -1.95 -6.76 -7.61
CA ILE A 58 -0.56 -7.22 -7.59
C ILE A 58 -0.41 -8.45 -8.48
N LEU A 59 -1.38 -9.38 -8.45
CA LEU A 59 -1.43 -10.56 -9.32
C LEU A 59 -1.41 -10.19 -10.82
N GLU A 60 -2.11 -9.13 -11.21
CA GLU A 60 -2.22 -8.62 -12.58
C GLU A 60 -0.99 -7.82 -13.03
N GLY A 61 -0.08 -7.46 -12.12
CA GLY A 61 1.18 -6.79 -12.45
C GLY A 61 1.39 -5.45 -11.78
N ALA A 62 0.45 -4.97 -10.97
CA ALA A 62 0.65 -3.75 -10.20
C ALA A 62 1.86 -3.89 -9.27
N GLY A 63 2.64 -2.82 -9.15
CA GLY A 63 3.71 -2.72 -8.15
C GLY A 63 3.13 -2.69 -6.74
N LEU A 64 3.85 -3.25 -5.76
CA LEU A 64 3.49 -3.11 -4.35
C LEU A 64 4.37 -2.03 -3.71
N ILE A 65 3.76 -1.01 -3.14
CA ILE A 65 4.40 0.03 -2.35
C ILE A 65 3.86 -0.07 -0.93
N ALA A 66 4.74 -0.11 0.07
CA ALA A 66 4.36 -0.12 1.47
C ALA A 66 5.07 1.03 2.21
N THR A 67 4.40 1.60 3.20
CA THR A 67 4.94 2.72 3.97
C THR A 67 5.97 2.29 5.01
N HIS A 68 5.80 1.11 5.60
CA HIS A 68 6.72 0.47 6.55
C HIS A 68 6.55 -1.07 6.52
N PRO A 69 7.53 -1.83 7.03
CA PRO A 69 7.48 -3.31 7.03
C PRO A 69 6.81 -3.93 8.26
N ASP A 70 6.40 -3.13 9.24
CA ASP A 70 6.10 -3.62 10.59
C ASP A 70 4.89 -4.55 10.64
N ASP A 71 5.01 -5.65 11.38
CA ASP A 71 3.93 -6.65 11.51
C ASP A 71 2.81 -6.19 12.46
N VAL A 72 3.19 -5.42 13.49
CA VAL A 72 2.32 -4.95 14.55
C VAL A 72 2.73 -3.56 15.03
N CYS A 73 1.76 -2.78 15.46
CA CYS A 73 1.98 -1.50 16.12
C CYS A 73 1.72 -1.64 17.63
N PRO A 74 2.65 -1.18 18.50
CA PRO A 74 2.44 -1.25 19.95
C PRO A 74 1.32 -0.31 20.40
N THR A 75 0.49 -0.76 21.34
CA THR A 75 -0.52 0.06 22.01
C THR A 75 -0.21 0.16 23.50
N GLU A 76 -0.93 1.00 24.24
CA GLU A 76 -0.73 1.15 25.69
C GLU A 76 -0.89 -0.17 26.48
N SER A 77 -1.66 -1.12 25.93
CA SER A 77 -2.00 -2.37 26.62
C SER A 77 -1.71 -3.65 25.81
N SER A 78 -1.36 -3.57 24.52
CA SER A 78 -1.19 -4.74 23.64
C SER A 78 -0.47 -4.36 22.32
N TYR A 79 -0.79 -5.08 21.24
CA TYR A 79 -0.36 -4.85 19.88
C TYR A 79 -1.56 -4.96 18.93
N ASP A 80 -1.64 -4.04 17.98
CA ASP A 80 -2.58 -4.11 16.87
C ASP A 80 -1.89 -4.65 15.62
N VAL A 81 -2.66 -5.34 14.77
CA VAL A 81 -2.19 -5.81 13.46
C VAL A 81 -1.85 -4.60 12.59
N ASP A 82 -0.69 -4.65 11.95
CA ASP A 82 -0.22 -3.60 11.04
C ASP A 82 -0.09 -4.13 9.59
N ILE A 83 0.70 -3.50 8.74
CA ILE A 83 0.76 -3.80 7.30
C ILE A 83 1.63 -5.00 6.93
N GLY A 84 2.56 -5.42 7.79
CA GLY A 84 3.49 -6.52 7.58
C GLY A 84 2.85 -7.87 7.22
N PRO A 85 1.73 -8.31 7.83
CA PRO A 85 1.05 -9.53 7.45
C PRO A 85 0.46 -9.47 6.03
N PHE A 86 -0.01 -8.29 5.59
CA PHE A 86 -0.53 -8.10 4.23
C PHE A 86 0.60 -8.13 3.20
N ILE A 87 1.74 -7.50 3.51
CA ILE A 87 2.96 -7.61 2.69
C ILE A 87 3.38 -9.07 2.55
N SER A 88 3.38 -9.82 3.65
CA SER A 88 3.74 -11.23 3.68
C SER A 88 2.86 -12.10 2.77
N SER A 89 1.58 -11.76 2.60
CA SER A 89 0.69 -12.46 1.67
C SER A 89 1.17 -12.37 0.21
N SER A 90 1.75 -11.23 -0.18
CA SER A 90 2.26 -10.98 -1.53
C SER A 90 3.54 -11.75 -1.86
N ASN A 91 4.31 -12.19 -0.85
CA ASN A 91 5.55 -12.95 -1.03
C ASN A 91 5.33 -14.32 -1.70
N ARG A 92 4.08 -14.79 -1.77
CA ARG A 92 3.69 -15.98 -2.55
C ARG A 92 3.76 -15.75 -4.06
N LEU A 93 3.86 -14.49 -4.51
CA LEU A 93 3.96 -14.09 -5.90
C LEU A 93 5.43 -13.95 -6.31
N PRO A 94 5.96 -14.82 -7.19
CA PRO A 94 7.36 -14.78 -7.59
C PRO A 94 7.74 -13.41 -8.18
N GLY A 95 8.84 -12.84 -7.70
CA GLY A 95 9.40 -11.59 -8.24
C GLY A 95 8.68 -10.30 -7.83
N ARG A 96 7.61 -10.36 -7.01
CA ARG A 96 6.83 -9.18 -6.61
C ARG A 96 7.14 -8.73 -5.19
N ARG A 97 8.35 -8.17 -5.01
CA ARG A 97 8.77 -7.61 -3.72
C ARG A 97 8.18 -6.20 -3.51
N PRO A 98 7.76 -5.86 -2.29
CA PRO A 98 7.34 -4.50 -1.96
C PRO A 98 8.49 -3.50 -2.13
N ARG A 99 8.15 -2.29 -2.56
CA ARG A 99 9.01 -1.11 -2.50
C ARG A 99 8.60 -0.27 -1.30
N TRP A 100 9.57 0.23 -0.54
CA TRP A 100 9.31 1.12 0.58
C TRP A 100 9.15 2.55 0.09
N SER A 101 8.08 3.25 0.52
CA SER A 101 7.84 4.64 0.12
C SER A 101 8.88 5.61 0.69
N GLY A 102 9.46 5.28 1.85
CA GLY A 102 10.69 5.88 2.36
C GLY A 102 11.87 4.96 2.06
N SER A 103 12.77 5.36 1.16
CA SER A 103 14.05 4.67 1.00
C SER A 103 14.71 4.50 2.38
N PRO A 104 15.33 3.35 2.71
CA PRO A 104 16.33 3.36 3.75
C PRO A 104 17.42 4.30 3.25
N THR A 105 17.63 5.43 3.92
CA THR A 105 18.92 6.11 3.83
C THR A 105 19.96 5.09 4.27
N GLY A 106 20.96 4.86 3.42
CA GLY A 106 21.95 3.78 3.57
C GLY A 106 22.84 3.88 4.79
#